data_AF-A0A4Y2WGJ4-F1
#
_entry.id   AF-A0A4Y2WGJ4-F1
#
_cell.length_a   1.000
_cell.length_b   1.000
_cell.length_c   1.000
_cell.angle_alpha   90.00
_cell.angle_beta   90.00
_cell.angle_gamma   90.00
#
_symmetry.space_group_name_H-M   'P 1'
#
loop_
_entity.id
_entity.type
_entity.pdbx_description
1 polymer ?
#
loop_
_entity_poly.entity_id
_entity_poly.type
_entity_poly.pdbx_seq_one_letter_code
_entity_poly.pdbx_strand_id
1 'polypeptide(L)'
;MSSLNSRFFYGIFSEVNSKRCHGEFLINQILTTHGCFPVHQHRIFGKSPDCECGIDQGTVSHYVYGCQIYREVRQKYFPKNFFQLGILELILNTRAKIGLKIIIQDVLTKYLAGVKSSS
;
A
#
# COMPACT_ATOMS: atom_id res chain seq x y z
N MET A 1 -3.10 17.46 20.63
CA MET A 1 -3.59 16.06 20.67
C MET A 1 -2.99 15.31 19.48
N SER A 2 -2.18 14.28 19.71
CA SER A 2 -1.63 13.42 18.64
C SER A 2 -2.63 12.31 18.31
N SER A 3 -3.04 12.23 17.03
CA SER A 3 -3.93 11.18 16.54
C SER A 3 -3.30 9.80 16.73
N LEU A 4 -4.10 8.74 16.88
CA LEU A 4 -3.59 7.36 17.01
C LEU A 4 -2.60 7.00 15.88
N ASN A 5 -2.91 7.45 14.66
CA ASN A 5 -2.06 7.26 13.48
C ASN A 5 -0.72 7.98 13.60
N SER A 6 -0.69 9.18 14.18
CA SER A 6 0.59 9.89 14.41
C SER A 6 1.46 9.19 15.46
N ARG A 7 0.87 8.50 16.46
CA ARG A 7 1.63 7.69 17.43
C ARG A 7 2.22 6.42 16.80
N PHE A 8 1.47 5.75 15.94
CA PHE A 8 1.97 4.57 15.21
C PHE A 8 3.17 4.95 14.32
N PHE A 9 3.05 6.03 13.56
CA PHE A 9 4.14 6.54 12.73
C PHE A 9 5.36 6.99 13.55
N TYR A 10 5.16 7.65 14.69
CA TYR A 10 6.25 8.04 15.58
C TYR A 10 6.97 6.82 16.19
N GLY A 11 6.24 5.74 16.50
CA GLY A 11 6.84 4.48 16.97
C GLY A 11 7.72 3.79 15.93
N ILE A 12 7.44 4.01 14.64
CA ILE A 12 8.20 3.44 13.52
C ILE A 12 9.33 4.39 13.08
N PHE A 13 9.08 5.68 13.11
CA PHE A 13 9.97 6.74 12.71
C PHE A 13 9.98 7.83 13.78
N SER A 14 10.75 7.57 14.84
CA SER A 14 10.91 8.49 15.98
C SER A 14 11.57 9.82 15.57
N GLU A 15 12.35 9.80 14.48
CA GLU A 15 13.02 10.97 13.93
C GLU A 15 12.34 11.48 12.65
N VAL A 16 12.05 12.78 12.65
CA VAL A 16 11.58 13.49 11.47
C VAL A 16 12.74 13.58 10.47
N ASN A 17 12.65 12.81 9.39
CA ASN A 17 13.64 12.82 8.33
C ASN A 17 13.01 13.35 7.04
N SER A 18 13.39 14.57 6.65
CA SER A 18 12.89 15.19 5.41
C SER A 18 13.28 14.40 4.15
N LYS A 19 14.37 13.62 4.16
CA LYS A 19 14.71 12.70 3.06
C LYS A 19 13.74 11.52 2.95
N ARG A 20 13.02 11.17 4.03
CA ARG A 20 11.93 10.18 4.00
C ARG A 20 10.64 10.79 3.44
N CYS A 21 10.37 12.06 3.73
CA CYS A 21 9.29 12.81 3.06
C CYS A 21 9.54 12.98 1.56
N HIS A 22 10.79 13.21 1.16
CA HIS A 22 11.26 13.16 -0.24
C HIS A 22 11.60 11.73 -0.71
N GLY A 23 11.31 10.73 0.11
CA GLY A 23 11.61 9.32 -0.15
C GLY A 23 10.67 8.72 -1.19
N GLU A 24 10.82 7.41 -1.40
CA GLU A 24 10.10 6.67 -2.43
C GLU A 24 8.56 6.80 -2.28
N PHE A 25 7.96 7.57 -3.19
CA PHE A 25 6.53 7.91 -3.22
C PHE A 25 5.61 6.69 -2.98
N LEU A 26 5.87 5.57 -3.68
CA LEU A 26 5.06 4.35 -3.57
C LEU A 26 5.08 3.73 -2.18
N ILE A 27 6.23 3.76 -1.49
CA ILE A 27 6.35 3.22 -0.13
C ILE A 27 5.61 4.13 0.86
N ASN A 28 5.69 5.44 0.66
CA ASN A 28 4.96 6.39 1.49
C ASN A 28 3.43 6.19 1.39
N GLN A 29 2.90 5.78 0.22
CA GLN A 29 1.49 5.41 0.11
C GLN A 29 1.13 4.20 0.99
N ILE A 30 1.96 3.15 0.99
CA ILE A 30 1.76 1.95 1.82
C ILE A 30 1.71 2.32 3.29
N LEU A 31 2.75 3.02 3.76
CA LEU A 31 2.91 3.34 5.18
C LEU A 31 1.73 4.16 5.68
N THR A 32 1.27 5.10 4.88
CA THR A 32 0.20 6.02 5.26
C THR A 32 -1.19 5.45 5.00
N THR A 33 -1.29 4.32 4.30
CA THR A 33 -2.56 3.74 3.83
C THR A 33 -3.42 4.76 3.07
N HIS A 34 -2.76 5.75 2.45
CA HIS A 34 -3.40 6.90 1.79
C HIS A 34 -3.32 6.80 0.27
N GLY A 35 -3.90 7.79 -0.41
CA GLY A 35 -3.83 7.95 -1.84
C GLY A 35 -4.73 6.97 -2.57
N CYS A 36 -4.14 6.01 -3.28
CA CYS A 36 -4.85 5.20 -4.27
C CYS A 36 -5.67 4.03 -3.71
N PHE A 37 -5.58 3.64 -2.44
CA PHE A 37 -6.30 2.46 -1.96
C PHE A 37 -7.83 2.66 -1.96
N PRO A 38 -8.64 1.69 -2.45
CA PRO A 38 -10.10 1.80 -2.49
C PRO A 38 -10.73 2.23 -1.16
N VAL A 39 -10.30 1.64 -0.04
CA VAL A 39 -10.84 2.00 1.29
C VAL A 39 -10.58 3.44 1.68
N HIS A 40 -9.45 4.01 1.27
CA HIS A 40 -9.14 5.40 1.53
C HIS A 40 -9.96 6.32 0.63
N GLN A 41 -10.07 5.96 -0.66
CA GLN A 41 -10.87 6.67 -1.64
C GLN A 41 -12.37 6.67 -1.26
N HIS A 42 -12.89 5.56 -0.74
CA HIS A 42 -14.25 5.47 -0.23
C HIS A 42 -14.51 6.49 0.89
N ARG A 43 -13.61 6.55 1.87
CA ARG A 43 -13.76 7.46 3.02
C ARG A 43 -13.77 8.94 2.63
N ILE A 44 -13.01 9.32 1.60
CA ILE A 44 -12.86 10.74 1.21
C ILE A 44 -13.83 11.13 0.09
N PHE A 45 -14.10 10.22 -0.86
CA PHE A 45 -14.81 10.52 -2.10
C PHE A 45 -16.05 9.65 -2.35
N GLY A 46 -16.40 8.74 -1.43
CA GLY A 46 -17.59 7.88 -1.57
C GLY A 46 -17.49 6.80 -2.66
N LYS A 47 -16.30 6.56 -3.24
CA LYS A 47 -16.07 5.49 -4.23
C LYS A 47 -16.27 4.09 -3.63
N SER A 48 -16.40 3.05 -4.45
CA SER A 48 -16.42 1.67 -3.93
C SER A 48 -15.11 1.37 -3.15
N PRO A 49 -15.21 0.76 -1.95
CA PRO A 49 -14.05 0.31 -1.18
C PRO A 49 -13.52 -1.05 -1.65
N ASP A 50 -14.19 -1.69 -2.61
CA ASP A 50 -13.93 -3.07 -2.99
C ASP A 50 -12.67 -3.18 -3.85
N CYS A 51 -11.95 -4.29 -3.70
CA CYS A 51 -10.88 -4.64 -4.59
C CYS A 51 -11.45 -5.16 -5.91
N GLU A 52 -10.79 -4.84 -7.03
CA GLU A 52 -11.08 -5.41 -8.36
C GLU A 52 -11.07 -6.94 -8.37
N CYS A 53 -10.36 -7.59 -7.43
CA CYS A 53 -10.36 -9.04 -7.34
C CYS A 53 -11.71 -9.64 -6.91
N GLY A 54 -12.63 -8.82 -6.39
CA GLY A 54 -14.00 -9.19 -6.02
C GLY A 54 -14.14 -9.96 -4.68
N ILE A 55 -13.05 -10.16 -3.93
CA ILE A 55 -13.06 -11.01 -2.73
C ILE A 55 -13.13 -10.20 -1.42
N ASP A 56 -12.56 -8.99 -1.41
CA ASP A 56 -12.40 -8.20 -0.18
C ASP A 56 -12.20 -6.72 -0.54
N GLN A 57 -12.13 -5.86 0.46
CA GLN A 57 -11.82 -4.44 0.30
C GLN A 57 -10.36 -4.22 -0.09
N GLY A 58 -10.08 -3.22 -0.93
CA GLY A 58 -8.70 -2.91 -1.31
C GLY A 58 -7.96 -2.13 -0.25
N THR A 59 -7.58 -2.83 0.81
CA THR A 59 -6.65 -2.37 1.83
C THR A 59 -5.21 -2.68 1.43
N VAL A 60 -4.23 -2.03 2.08
CA VAL A 60 -2.82 -2.40 1.94
C VAL A 60 -2.60 -3.87 2.28
N SER A 61 -3.15 -4.34 3.40
CA SER A 61 -3.00 -5.73 3.84
C SER A 61 -3.58 -6.71 2.83
N HIS A 62 -4.75 -6.40 2.25
CA HIS A 62 -5.33 -7.23 1.21
C HIS A 62 -4.39 -7.36 0.01
N TYR A 63 -3.90 -6.25 -0.54
CA TYR A 63 -3.01 -6.28 -1.70
C TYR A 63 -1.67 -6.99 -1.43
N VAL A 64 -1.10 -6.77 -0.24
CA VAL A 64 0.20 -7.32 0.15
C VAL A 64 0.14 -8.80 0.52
N TYR A 65 -0.97 -9.30 1.08
CA TYR A 65 -1.03 -10.67 1.61
C TYR A 65 -2.06 -11.57 0.92
N GLY A 66 -3.25 -11.05 0.62
CA GLY A 66 -4.40 -11.87 0.23
C GLY A 66 -4.82 -11.78 -1.23
N CYS A 67 -4.52 -10.68 -1.93
CA CYS A 67 -5.10 -10.40 -3.23
C CYS A 67 -4.60 -11.37 -4.30
N GLN A 68 -5.50 -12.08 -4.97
CA GLN A 68 -5.15 -13.06 -6.00
C GLN A 68 -4.44 -12.43 -7.21
N ILE A 69 -4.78 -11.17 -7.55
CA ILE A 69 -4.17 -10.41 -8.65
C ILE A 69 -2.64 -10.35 -8.51
N TYR A 70 -2.15 -10.21 -7.28
CA TYR A 70 -0.72 -10.03 -6.99
C TYR A 70 -0.01 -11.31 -6.54
N ARG A 71 -0.63 -12.49 -6.70
CA ARG A 71 -0.06 -13.79 -6.31
C ARG A 71 1.33 -14.01 -6.92
N GLU A 72 1.47 -13.75 -8.23
CA GLU A 72 2.73 -13.97 -8.95
C GLU A 72 3.83 -13.01 -8.49
N VAL A 73 3.47 -11.74 -8.22
CA VAL A 73 4.41 -10.75 -7.66
C VAL A 73 4.94 -11.24 -6.32
N ARG A 74 4.06 -11.73 -5.43
CA ARG A 74 4.48 -12.29 -4.14
C ARG A 74 5.41 -13.50 -4.32
N GLN A 75 5.04 -14.45 -5.18
CA GLN A 75 5.87 -15.63 -5.44
C GLN A 75 7.26 -15.27 -5.99
N LYS A 76 7.35 -14.23 -6.83
CA LYS A 76 8.60 -13.81 -7.46
C LYS A 76 9.51 -12.96 -6.55
N TYR A 77 8.92 -12.10 -5.72
CA TYR A 77 9.68 -11.07 -4.99
C TYR A 77 9.72 -11.26 -3.48
N PHE A 78 8.72 -11.92 -2.88
CA PHE A 78 8.60 -11.98 -1.43
C PHE A 78 9.32 -13.22 -0.87
N PRO A 79 9.82 -13.16 0.38
CA PRO A 79 10.38 -14.34 1.04
C PRO A 79 9.29 -15.40 1.25
N LYS A 80 9.67 -16.68 1.32
CA LYS A 80 8.70 -17.79 1.45
C LYS A 80 7.79 -17.66 2.67
N ASN A 81 8.31 -17.11 3.77
CA ASN A 81 7.60 -16.88 5.03
C ASN A 81 6.99 -15.48 5.15
N PHE A 82 6.77 -14.76 4.04
CA PHE A 82 6.29 -13.36 4.08
C PHE A 82 5.00 -13.16 4.86
N PHE A 83 4.14 -14.18 4.96
CA PHE A 83 2.89 -14.14 5.73
C PHE A 83 3.12 -13.98 7.24
N GLN A 84 4.34 -14.21 7.74
CA GLN A 84 4.75 -13.98 9.13
C GLN A 84 5.41 -12.61 9.33
N LEU A 85 5.68 -11.88 8.25
CA LEU A 85 6.39 -10.61 8.29
C LEU A 85 5.38 -9.46 8.30
N GLY A 86 5.67 -8.43 9.10
CA GLY A 86 4.96 -7.16 8.98
C GLY A 86 5.35 -6.38 7.72
N ILE A 87 4.56 -5.35 7.40
CA ILE A 87 4.80 -4.48 6.24
C ILE A 87 6.17 -3.81 6.31
N LEU A 88 6.65 -3.48 7.51
CA LEU A 88 7.95 -2.83 7.69
C LEU A 88 9.10 -3.76 7.34
N GLU A 89 9.03 -5.01 7.78
CA GLU A 89 10.02 -6.04 7.46
C GLU A 89 10.05 -6.29 5.95
N LEU A 90 8.90 -6.27 5.27
CA LEU A 90 8.83 -6.35 3.81
C LEU A 90 9.42 -5.12 3.11
N ILE A 91 9.23 -3.92 3.66
CA ILE A 91 9.83 -2.68 3.13
C ILE A 91 11.36 -2.70 3.30
N LEU A 92 11.87 -3.23 4.41
CA LEU A 92 13.30 -3.33 4.67
C LEU A 92 13.99 -4.42 3.84
N ASN A 93 13.24 -5.45 3.41
CA ASN A 93 13.75 -6.46 2.50
C ASN A 93 13.82 -5.93 1.06
N THR A 94 15.03 -5.79 0.50
CA THR A 94 15.26 -5.21 -0.84
C THR A 94 14.42 -5.85 -1.95
N ARG A 95 14.24 -7.18 -1.93
CA ARG A 95 13.50 -7.90 -2.97
C ARG A 95 11.99 -7.72 -2.79
N ALA A 96 11.48 -7.87 -1.56
CA ALA A 96 10.07 -7.66 -1.28
C ALA A 96 9.66 -6.20 -1.52
N LYS A 97 10.52 -5.24 -1.20
CA LYS A 97 10.35 -3.82 -1.50
C LYS A 97 10.10 -3.56 -3.00
N ILE A 98 10.79 -4.27 -3.90
CA ILE A 98 10.52 -4.18 -5.34
C ILE A 98 9.10 -4.68 -5.66
N GLY A 99 8.72 -5.84 -5.12
CA GLY A 99 7.37 -6.38 -5.29
C GLY A 99 6.29 -5.44 -4.75
N LEU A 100 6.51 -4.83 -3.58
CA LEU A 100 5.61 -3.81 -3.01
C LEU A 100 5.43 -2.62 -3.95
N LYS A 101 6.52 -2.10 -4.53
CA LYS A 101 6.44 -1.02 -5.52
C LYS A 101 5.63 -1.42 -6.75
N ILE A 102 5.81 -2.62 -7.27
CA ILE A 102 5.05 -3.13 -8.43
C ILE A 102 3.55 -3.14 -8.11
N ILE A 103 3.17 -3.70 -6.96
CA ILE A 103 1.78 -3.76 -6.51
C ILE A 103 1.17 -2.36 -6.44
N ILE A 104 1.83 -1.44 -5.73
CA ILE A 104 1.28 -0.09 -5.53
C ILE A 104 1.27 0.74 -6.80
N GLN A 105 2.29 0.59 -7.65
CA GLN A 105 2.32 1.25 -8.94
C GLN A 105 1.14 0.78 -9.81
N ASP A 106 0.84 -0.51 -9.82
CA ASP A 106 -0.31 -1.05 -10.55
C ASP A 106 -1.64 -0.51 -10.00
N VAL A 107 -1.85 -0.56 -8.68
CA VAL A 107 -3.04 0.02 -8.05
C VAL A 107 -3.16 1.50 -8.46
N LEU A 108 -2.12 2.29 -8.28
CA LEU A 108 -2.12 3.71 -8.64
C LEU A 108 -2.44 3.94 -10.12
N THR A 109 -1.82 3.18 -11.02
CA THR A 109 -2.04 3.31 -12.47
C THR A 109 -3.49 2.98 -12.82
N LYS A 110 -4.09 1.94 -12.23
CA LYS A 110 -5.51 1.60 -12.42
C LYS A 110 -6.42 2.74 -11.97
N TYR A 111 -6.10 3.39 -10.85
CA TYR A 111 -6.81 4.56 -10.39
C TYR A 111 -6.70 5.75 -11.35
N LEU A 112 -5.49 6.05 -11.82
CA LEU A 112 -5.27 7.15 -12.77
C LEU A 112 -5.91 6.88 -14.13
N ALA A 113 -5.93 5.62 -14.58
CA ALA A 113 -6.61 5.22 -15.81
C ALA A 113 -8.14 5.36 -15.69
N GLY A 114 -8.71 5.05 -14.53
CA GLY A 114 -10.13 5.25 -14.21
C GLY A 114 -10.58 6.72 -14.15
N VAL A 115 -9.66 7.69 -14.14
CA VAL A 115 -10.00 9.14 -14.20
C VAL A 115 -10.44 9.58 -15.61
N LYS A 116 -10.25 8.75 -16.65
CA LYS A 116 -10.62 9.11 -18.04
C LYS A 116 -12.10 8.98 -18.40
N SER A 117 -13.00 8.71 -17.46
CA SER A 117 -14.44 8.59 -17.74
C SER A 117 -15.27 9.29 -16.68
N SER A 118 -15.24 10.62 -16.72
CA SER A 118 -16.27 11.50 -16.15
C SER A 118 -16.14 12.87 -16.83
N SER A 119 -16.64 12.95 -18.06
CA SER A 119 -17.01 14.21 -18.73
C SER A 119 -18.53 14.29 -18.77
#